data_AF-V4AVX0-F1
#
_entry.id   AF-V4AVX0-F1
#
_cell.length_a   1.000
_cell.length_b   1.000
_cell.length_c   1.000
_cell.angle_alpha   90.00
_cell.angle_beta   90.00
_cell.angle_gamma   90.00
#
_symmetry.space_group_name_H-M   'P 1'
#
loop_
_entity.id
_entity.type
_entity.pdbx_description
1 polymer ?
#
loop_
_entity_poly.entity_id
_entity_poly.type
_entity_poly.pdbx_seq_one_letter_code
_entity_poly.pdbx_strand_id
1 'polypeptide(L)'
;MAGQMKELAATAIGQAIKLGNIRQLKTLFKIKDAPFFIDRYGNTALHVSVLQNECWHVSELMAWGINPYIKNSEGKTAAELPHKNKYWNTIYEKYLPGIFEAVEKRDGDKIRELISYWTKVDCTRNGQTLRQFAAQLKYHDIVQIIDEYKDTLDLIYGVFELNYDKVHDALNKSRCNVNFLNKTGCNIRDVARLARRKDIVEFIDKYYIKLIRDSELSQLRRLLIDGYDSLLIQHNYRDSFIYASGNETNQVLQFIEDLPNIQSQIEKVHKCIKLSGNMVEFEELFQTSPGILMYLINAKDKGGRSAVKLAVLHKRLDILRYLLDQPDVDVNSQDNCRRTAYHYACCTEIHIRDDFIVLLKEKGIDTDIADHLGYRGDHYLKEDMREWIIEKRKYEDLRSIIKHKNYGLTELNIKLKTLHVPVAAFSMF
;
A
#
# COMPACT_ATOMS: atom_id res chain seq x y z
N MET A 1 5.32 -29.70 28.47
CA MET A 1 5.96 -28.36 28.41
C MET A 1 5.28 -27.41 27.42
N ALA A 2 5.07 -27.77 26.14
CA ALA A 2 4.44 -26.87 25.15
C ALA A 2 3.00 -26.43 25.49
N GLY A 3 2.18 -27.31 26.11
CA GLY A 3 0.81 -26.98 26.53
C GLY A 3 0.73 -25.96 27.67
N GLN A 4 1.54 -26.14 28.73
CA GLN A 4 1.63 -25.18 29.84
C GLN A 4 2.18 -23.82 29.41
N MET A 5 3.16 -23.79 28.49
CA MET A 5 3.67 -22.52 27.93
C MET A 5 2.59 -21.77 27.13
N LYS A 6 1.71 -22.48 26.40
CA LYS A 6 0.60 -21.86 25.66
C LYS A 6 -0.44 -21.23 26.59
N GLU A 7 -0.79 -21.92 27.67
CA GLU A 7 -1.77 -21.43 28.66
C GLU A 7 -1.24 -20.20 29.45
N LEU A 8 0.04 -20.24 29.83
CA LEU A 8 0.73 -19.11 30.46
C LEU A 8 0.88 -17.91 29.52
N ALA A 9 1.31 -18.14 28.28
CA ALA A 9 1.53 -17.09 27.29
C ALA A 9 0.30 -16.22 27.11
N ALA A 10 -0.87 -16.80 27.29
CA ALA A 10 -2.05 -16.14 26.81
C ALA A 10 -3.10 -15.83 27.87
N THR A 11 -2.92 -16.42 29.06
CA THR A 11 -3.21 -15.69 30.30
C THR A 11 -2.42 -14.38 30.36
N ALA A 12 -1.14 -14.37 29.97
CA ALA A 12 -0.33 -13.16 29.93
C ALA A 12 -0.77 -12.17 28.83
N ILE A 13 -1.23 -12.65 27.66
CA ILE A 13 -1.82 -11.79 26.61
C ILE A 13 -3.12 -11.18 27.11
N GLY A 14 -4.03 -11.99 27.67
CA GLY A 14 -5.27 -11.49 28.25
C GLY A 14 -5.02 -10.44 29.33
N GLN A 15 -4.03 -10.66 30.21
CA GLN A 15 -3.61 -9.67 31.21
C GLN A 15 -3.01 -8.41 30.58
N ALA A 16 -2.17 -8.56 29.57
CA ALA A 16 -1.52 -7.42 28.93
C ALA A 16 -2.51 -6.58 28.10
N ILE A 17 -3.51 -7.20 27.43
CA ILE A 17 -4.65 -6.47 26.83
C ILE A 17 -5.47 -5.81 27.93
N LYS A 18 -5.74 -6.53 29.03
CA LYS A 18 -6.53 -6.00 30.15
C LYS A 18 -5.92 -4.75 30.78
N LEU A 19 -4.59 -4.67 30.80
CA LEU A 19 -3.81 -3.57 31.35
C LEU A 19 -3.45 -2.50 30.31
N GLY A 20 -3.83 -2.69 29.04
CA GLY A 20 -3.35 -1.86 27.93
C GLY A 20 -1.82 -1.86 27.79
N ASN A 21 -1.15 -2.91 28.28
CA ASN A 21 0.30 -3.00 28.35
C ASN A 21 0.88 -3.41 27.00
N ILE A 22 1.07 -2.39 26.16
CA ILE A 22 1.60 -2.46 24.79
C ILE A 22 2.90 -3.27 24.75
N ARG A 23 3.81 -3.02 25.69
CA ARG A 23 5.15 -3.63 25.70
C ARG A 23 5.11 -5.11 26.00
N GLN A 24 4.24 -5.51 26.92
CA GLN A 24 4.05 -6.93 27.24
C GLN A 24 3.35 -7.67 26.10
N LEU A 25 2.35 -7.06 25.47
CA LEU A 25 1.69 -7.65 24.30
C LEU A 25 2.63 -7.85 23.13
N LYS A 26 3.50 -6.89 22.84
CA LYS A 26 4.51 -7.02 21.78
C LYS A 26 5.45 -8.20 21.99
N THR A 27 5.91 -8.41 23.23
CA THR A 27 6.79 -9.54 23.55
C THR A 27 6.03 -10.86 23.43
N LEU A 28 4.77 -10.89 23.84
CA LEU A 28 3.94 -12.08 23.78
C LEU A 28 3.49 -12.41 22.36
N PHE A 29 3.26 -11.41 21.50
CA PHE A 29 2.88 -11.60 20.10
C PHE A 29 4.04 -12.00 19.17
N LYS A 30 5.29 -11.92 19.64
CA LYS A 30 6.43 -12.60 18.98
C LYS A 30 6.33 -14.12 19.08
N ILE A 31 5.53 -14.64 20.01
CA ILE A 31 5.26 -16.07 20.11
C ILE A 31 4.29 -16.43 18.97
N LYS A 32 4.70 -17.37 18.11
CA LYS A 32 3.86 -17.88 17.03
C LYS A 32 2.50 -18.32 17.59
N ASP A 33 1.43 -17.90 16.93
CA ASP A 33 0.02 -18.17 17.27
C ASP A 33 -0.54 -17.47 18.54
N ALA A 34 0.23 -16.64 19.24
CA ALA A 34 -0.20 -15.90 20.43
C ALA A 34 -1.54 -15.10 20.30
N PRO A 35 -1.80 -14.38 19.19
CA PRO A 35 -3.03 -13.60 19.03
C PRO A 35 -4.31 -14.45 18.97
N PHE A 36 -4.17 -15.74 18.65
CA PHE A 36 -5.27 -16.68 18.46
C PHE A 36 -5.63 -17.46 19.72
N PHE A 37 -5.02 -17.12 20.86
CA PHE A 37 -5.36 -17.79 22.10
C PHE A 37 -6.76 -17.43 22.59
N ILE A 38 -7.32 -18.42 23.28
CA ILE A 38 -8.61 -18.36 23.95
C ILE A 38 -8.35 -18.57 25.45
N ASP A 39 -8.79 -17.63 26.29
CA ASP A 39 -8.66 -17.77 27.73
C ASP A 39 -9.60 -18.85 28.31
N ARG A 40 -9.49 -19.12 29.61
CA ARG A 40 -10.33 -20.11 30.31
C ARG A 40 -11.85 -19.82 30.25
N TYR A 41 -12.25 -18.63 29.82
CA TYR A 41 -13.63 -18.20 29.66
C TYR A 41 -14.08 -18.17 28.19
N GLY A 42 -13.28 -18.72 27.28
CA GLY A 42 -13.59 -18.69 25.85
C GLY A 42 -13.29 -17.34 25.19
N ASN A 43 -12.70 -16.37 25.90
CA ASN A 43 -12.44 -15.05 25.34
C ASN A 43 -11.18 -15.07 24.47
N THR A 44 -11.33 -14.63 23.23
CA THR A 44 -10.21 -14.27 22.37
C THR A 44 -9.61 -12.92 22.76
N ALA A 45 -8.46 -12.59 22.20
CA ALA A 45 -7.87 -11.25 22.31
C ALA A 45 -8.84 -10.12 21.91
N LEU A 46 -9.72 -10.35 20.93
CA LEU A 46 -10.77 -9.38 20.55
C LEU A 46 -11.77 -9.13 21.67
N HIS A 47 -12.25 -10.17 22.36
CA HIS A 47 -13.19 -10.01 23.48
C HIS A 47 -12.58 -9.16 24.59
N VAL A 48 -11.30 -9.41 24.93
CA VAL A 48 -10.60 -8.65 25.97
C VAL A 48 -10.41 -7.18 25.55
N SER A 49 -10.22 -6.91 24.26
CA SER A 49 -10.05 -5.54 23.73
C SER A 49 -11.30 -4.67 23.91
N VAL A 50 -12.51 -5.26 23.95
CA VAL A 50 -13.78 -4.53 24.12
C VAL A 50 -13.90 -3.93 25.53
N LEU A 51 -13.27 -4.59 26.51
CA LEU A 51 -13.29 -4.20 27.92
C LEU A 51 -12.32 -3.05 28.25
N GLN A 52 -11.54 -2.59 27.25
CA GLN A 52 -10.55 -1.54 27.38
C GLN A 52 -11.09 -0.17 26.96
N ASN A 53 -10.59 0.88 27.62
CA ASN A 53 -10.85 2.26 27.18
C ASN A 53 -10.09 2.59 25.89
N GLU A 54 -9.02 1.86 25.59
CA GLU A 54 -8.19 2.04 24.39
C GLU A 54 -8.44 0.90 23.39
N CYS A 55 -8.72 1.21 22.12
CA CYS A 55 -9.11 0.22 21.11
C CYS A 55 -8.10 0.06 19.95
N TRP A 56 -6.88 0.57 20.09
CA TRP A 56 -5.88 0.54 19.00
C TRP A 56 -5.44 -0.89 18.61
N HIS A 57 -5.46 -1.84 19.53
CA HIS A 57 -5.12 -3.25 19.26
C HIS A 57 -6.09 -3.94 18.30
N VAL A 58 -7.33 -3.43 18.17
CA VAL A 58 -8.40 -4.10 17.40
C VAL A 58 -7.98 -4.28 15.95
N SER A 59 -7.49 -3.21 15.34
CA SER A 59 -6.97 -3.24 13.97
C SER A 59 -5.76 -4.13 13.79
N GLU A 60 -4.87 -4.24 14.78
CA GLU A 60 -3.70 -5.12 14.70
C GLU A 60 -4.14 -6.59 14.77
N LEU A 61 -5.02 -6.93 15.71
CA LEU A 61 -5.60 -8.26 15.84
C LEU A 61 -6.37 -8.67 14.57
N MET A 62 -7.20 -7.77 14.04
CA MET A 62 -7.92 -8.00 12.78
C MET A 62 -6.98 -8.11 11.58
N ALA A 63 -5.95 -7.26 11.50
CA ALA A 63 -4.92 -7.32 10.46
C ALA A 63 -4.10 -8.62 10.51
N TRP A 64 -4.03 -9.28 11.66
CA TRP A 64 -3.38 -10.58 11.80
C TRP A 64 -4.29 -11.77 11.47
N GLY A 65 -5.54 -11.51 11.08
CA GLY A 65 -6.48 -12.54 10.65
C GLY A 65 -7.15 -13.29 11.80
N ILE A 66 -7.30 -12.66 12.98
CA ILE A 66 -8.10 -13.24 14.06
C ILE A 66 -9.55 -13.44 13.59
N ASN A 67 -10.18 -14.56 13.98
CA ASN A 67 -11.57 -14.82 13.63
C ASN A 67 -12.50 -13.95 14.52
N PRO A 68 -13.26 -13.01 13.94
CA PRO A 68 -14.13 -12.10 14.69
C PRO A 68 -15.40 -12.77 15.23
N TYR A 69 -15.74 -13.96 14.74
CA TYR A 69 -16.98 -14.68 15.02
C TYR A 69 -16.86 -15.76 16.11
N ILE A 70 -15.68 -15.90 16.74
CA ILE A 70 -15.52 -16.81 17.88
C ILE A 70 -16.42 -16.34 19.01
N LYS A 71 -17.16 -17.28 19.62
CA LYS A 71 -18.01 -17.04 20.78
C LYS A 71 -17.31 -17.49 22.06
N ASN A 72 -17.41 -16.68 23.10
CA ASN A 72 -16.92 -17.03 24.43
C ASN A 72 -17.87 -18.01 25.15
N SER A 73 -17.55 -18.36 26.41
CA SER A 73 -18.39 -19.27 27.22
C SER A 73 -19.79 -18.72 27.53
N GLU A 74 -20.04 -17.42 27.34
CA GLU A 74 -21.39 -16.81 27.41
C GLU A 74 -22.15 -16.91 26.08
N GLY A 75 -21.56 -17.51 25.04
CA GLY A 75 -22.15 -17.61 23.70
C GLY A 75 -22.11 -16.31 22.89
N LYS A 76 -21.32 -15.32 23.34
CA LYS A 76 -21.20 -14.00 22.71
C LYS A 76 -19.88 -13.84 21.97
N THR A 77 -19.92 -13.17 20.82
CA THR A 77 -18.75 -12.66 20.11
C THR A 77 -18.25 -11.36 20.73
N ALA A 78 -17.06 -10.91 20.34
CA ALA A 78 -16.51 -9.64 20.82
C ALA A 78 -17.42 -8.45 20.49
N ALA A 79 -18.08 -8.44 19.33
CA ALA A 79 -18.99 -7.37 18.92
C ALA A 79 -20.30 -7.32 19.73
N GLU A 80 -20.67 -8.42 20.40
CA GLU A 80 -21.90 -8.52 21.22
C GLU A 80 -21.65 -8.12 22.69
N LEU A 81 -20.40 -7.86 23.07
CA LEU A 81 -20.03 -7.39 24.41
C LEU A 81 -20.15 -5.86 24.51
N PRO A 82 -20.49 -5.33 25.71
CA PRO A 82 -20.62 -3.89 25.91
C PRO A 82 -19.27 -3.18 25.74
N HIS A 83 -19.19 -2.29 24.74
CA HIS A 83 -17.97 -1.53 24.43
C HIS A 83 -17.75 -0.38 25.40
N LYS A 84 -16.54 -0.28 25.97
CA LYS A 84 -16.13 0.91 26.73
C LYS A 84 -15.66 2.05 25.83
N ASN A 85 -15.11 1.74 24.67
CA ASN A 85 -14.63 2.73 23.70
C ASN A 85 -15.62 2.87 22.53
N LYS A 86 -16.12 4.10 22.30
CA LYS A 86 -17.10 4.41 21.25
C LYS A 86 -16.59 4.17 19.81
N TYR A 87 -15.28 4.10 19.59
CA TYR A 87 -14.66 3.90 18.29
C TYR A 87 -14.31 2.44 18.00
N TRP A 88 -14.47 1.55 18.98
CA TRP A 88 -14.12 0.13 18.83
C TRP A 88 -14.84 -0.49 17.63
N ASN A 89 -16.16 -0.26 17.52
CA ASN A 89 -16.98 -0.79 16.42
C ASN A 89 -16.54 -0.23 15.06
N THR A 90 -16.26 1.07 14.96
CA THR A 90 -15.81 1.68 13.71
C THR A 90 -14.52 1.05 13.19
N ILE A 91 -13.56 0.74 14.08
CA ILE A 91 -12.32 0.06 13.70
C ILE A 91 -12.59 -1.39 13.34
N TYR A 92 -13.39 -2.10 14.14
CA TYR A 92 -13.72 -3.49 13.93
C TYR A 92 -14.45 -3.74 12.60
N GLU A 93 -15.50 -2.96 12.31
CA GLU A 93 -16.32 -3.06 11.10
C GLU A 93 -15.52 -2.88 9.81
N LYS A 94 -14.48 -2.04 9.87
CA LYS A 94 -13.57 -1.81 8.74
C LYS A 94 -12.89 -3.09 8.23
N TYR A 95 -12.58 -4.00 9.15
CA TYR A 95 -11.90 -5.24 8.85
C TYR A 95 -12.84 -6.44 8.71
N LEU A 96 -14.13 -6.30 9.02
CA LEU A 96 -15.10 -7.38 8.78
C LEU A 96 -15.16 -7.71 7.28
N PRO A 97 -15.30 -8.98 6.88
CA PRO A 97 -15.53 -10.15 7.74
C PRO A 97 -14.27 -10.76 8.37
N GLY A 98 -13.08 -10.21 8.12
CA GLY A 98 -11.79 -10.85 8.38
C GLY A 98 -11.21 -11.46 7.11
N ILE A 99 -9.88 -11.60 7.03
CA ILE A 99 -9.22 -12.02 5.79
C ILE A 99 -9.47 -13.50 5.48
N PHE A 100 -9.52 -14.38 6.48
CA PHE A 100 -9.85 -15.80 6.27
C PHE A 100 -11.30 -15.97 5.81
N GLU A 101 -12.22 -15.22 6.40
CA GLU A 101 -13.64 -15.28 6.09
C GLU A 101 -13.94 -14.65 4.71
N ALA A 102 -13.17 -13.64 4.31
CA ALA A 102 -13.19 -13.14 2.93
C ALA A 102 -12.69 -14.20 1.94
N VAL A 103 -11.65 -14.97 2.30
CA VAL A 103 -11.18 -16.11 1.49
C VAL A 103 -12.24 -17.21 1.40
N GLU A 104 -12.91 -17.57 2.50
CA GLU A 104 -14.00 -18.57 2.50
C GLU A 104 -15.14 -18.19 1.56
N LYS A 105 -15.52 -16.91 1.56
CA LYS A 105 -16.55 -16.34 0.67
C LYS A 105 -16.09 -16.16 -0.77
N ARG A 106 -14.82 -16.45 -1.07
CA ARG A 106 -14.15 -16.16 -2.35
C ARG A 106 -14.26 -14.68 -2.78
N ASP A 107 -14.24 -13.78 -1.81
CA ASP A 107 -14.40 -12.34 -2.02
C ASP A 107 -13.03 -11.68 -2.23
N GLY A 108 -12.56 -11.71 -3.48
CA GLY A 108 -11.27 -11.14 -3.88
C GLY A 108 -11.16 -9.64 -3.60
N ASP A 109 -12.27 -8.93 -3.72
CA ASP A 109 -12.34 -7.47 -3.59
C ASP A 109 -12.15 -7.08 -2.14
N LYS A 110 -12.84 -7.80 -1.26
CA LYS A 110 -12.69 -7.60 0.16
C LYS A 110 -11.30 -7.96 0.65
N ILE A 111 -10.69 -9.02 0.12
CA ILE A 111 -9.29 -9.37 0.43
C ILE A 111 -8.35 -8.23 0.06
N ARG A 112 -8.50 -7.64 -1.14
CA ARG A 112 -7.67 -6.52 -1.58
C ARG A 112 -7.93 -5.25 -0.76
N GLU A 113 -9.18 -4.99 -0.40
CA GLU A 113 -9.51 -3.89 0.53
C GLU A 113 -8.79 -4.08 1.88
N LEU A 114 -8.84 -5.27 2.45
CA LEU A 114 -8.14 -5.60 3.70
C LEU A 114 -6.62 -5.45 3.56
N ILE A 115 -6.04 -5.89 2.44
CA ILE A 115 -4.62 -5.71 2.13
C ILE A 115 -4.25 -4.22 1.99
N SER A 116 -5.16 -3.36 1.51
CA SER A 116 -4.94 -1.89 1.47
C SER A 116 -4.87 -1.24 2.86
N TYR A 117 -5.34 -1.95 3.89
CA TYR A 117 -5.13 -1.62 5.30
C TYR A 117 -3.86 -2.26 5.88
N TRP A 118 -3.02 -2.82 5.01
CA TRP A 118 -1.83 -3.59 5.35
C TRP A 118 -2.11 -4.81 6.22
N THR A 119 -3.23 -5.51 5.98
CA THR A 119 -3.53 -6.80 6.61
C THR A 119 -2.49 -7.85 6.22
N LYS A 120 -2.01 -8.65 7.18
CA LYS A 120 -1.05 -9.74 6.96
C LYS A 120 -1.63 -10.80 6.03
N VAL A 121 -0.81 -11.24 5.06
CA VAL A 121 -1.14 -12.38 4.19
C VAL A 121 -0.35 -13.65 4.54
N ASP A 122 0.65 -13.53 5.42
CA ASP A 122 1.42 -14.64 6.01
C ASP A 122 0.78 -15.17 7.31
N CYS A 123 -0.43 -14.70 7.64
CA CYS A 123 -1.17 -15.13 8.82
C CYS A 123 -1.53 -16.63 8.78
N THR A 124 -1.63 -17.23 9.96
CA THR A 124 -1.95 -18.65 10.15
C THR A 124 -3.25 -18.84 10.94
N ARG A 125 -4.10 -19.78 10.52
CA ARG A 125 -5.28 -20.22 11.27
C ARG A 125 -5.22 -21.74 11.38
N ASN A 126 -5.28 -22.27 12.61
CA ASN A 126 -5.18 -23.70 12.88
C ASN A 126 -3.94 -24.39 12.25
N GLY A 127 -2.80 -23.70 12.26
CA GLY A 127 -1.54 -24.22 11.71
C GLY A 127 -1.42 -24.19 10.18
N GLN A 128 -2.45 -23.73 9.47
CA GLN A 128 -2.41 -23.50 8.02
C GLN A 128 -2.21 -22.02 7.72
N THR A 129 -1.37 -21.69 6.74
CA THR A 129 -1.24 -20.31 6.26
C THR A 129 -2.46 -19.90 5.44
N LEU A 130 -2.76 -18.59 5.36
CA LEU A 130 -3.83 -18.08 4.50
C LEU A 130 -3.71 -18.57 3.05
N ARG A 131 -2.48 -18.63 2.53
CA ARG A 131 -2.19 -19.18 1.20
C ARG A 131 -2.53 -20.67 1.09
N GLN A 132 -2.14 -21.49 2.07
CA GLN A 132 -2.46 -22.93 2.09
C GLN A 132 -3.97 -23.15 2.20
N PHE A 133 -4.65 -22.34 3.01
CA PHE A 133 -6.08 -22.37 3.18
C PHE A 133 -6.82 -22.07 1.86
N ALA A 134 -6.44 -21.00 1.16
CA ALA A 134 -6.98 -20.68 -0.16
C ALA A 134 -6.70 -21.78 -1.21
N ALA A 135 -5.49 -22.37 -1.18
CA ALA A 135 -5.12 -23.46 -2.07
C ALA A 135 -5.93 -24.74 -1.80
N GLN A 136 -6.21 -25.06 -0.53
CA GLN A 136 -7.05 -26.21 -0.16
C GLN A 136 -8.48 -26.05 -0.67
N LEU A 137 -9.01 -24.83 -0.70
CA LEU A 137 -10.30 -24.49 -1.29
C LEU A 137 -10.28 -24.43 -2.84
N LYS A 138 -9.10 -24.63 -3.47
CA LYS A 138 -8.86 -24.54 -4.92
C LYS A 138 -9.15 -23.15 -5.51
N TYR A 139 -9.01 -22.10 -4.71
CA TYR A 139 -9.17 -20.71 -5.15
C TYR A 139 -7.85 -20.15 -5.69
N HIS A 140 -7.52 -20.53 -6.93
CA HIS A 140 -6.28 -20.13 -7.60
C HIS A 140 -6.14 -18.62 -7.79
N ASP A 141 -7.27 -17.95 -8.05
CA ASP A 141 -7.39 -16.49 -8.10
C ASP A 141 -6.93 -15.86 -6.78
N ILE A 142 -7.42 -16.34 -5.64
CA ILE A 142 -7.06 -15.81 -4.32
C ILE A 142 -5.60 -16.11 -3.97
N VAL A 143 -5.09 -17.31 -4.31
CA VAL A 143 -3.67 -17.63 -4.13
C VAL A 143 -2.79 -16.63 -4.90
N GLN A 144 -3.19 -16.27 -6.11
CA GLN A 144 -2.48 -15.26 -6.90
C GLN A 144 -2.52 -13.87 -6.23
N ILE A 145 -3.65 -13.47 -5.64
CA ILE A 145 -3.75 -12.22 -4.85
C ILE A 145 -2.76 -12.25 -3.68
N ILE A 146 -2.74 -13.33 -2.92
CA ILE A 146 -1.85 -13.48 -1.76
C ILE A 146 -0.38 -13.40 -2.22
N ASP A 147 -0.02 -14.12 -3.28
CA ASP A 147 1.33 -14.16 -3.83
C ASP A 147 1.76 -12.84 -4.52
N GLU A 148 0.81 -11.98 -4.87
CA GLU A 148 1.07 -10.64 -5.41
C GLU A 148 1.55 -9.69 -4.31
N TYR A 149 0.91 -9.72 -3.13
CA TYR A 149 1.20 -8.77 -2.06
C TYR A 149 2.15 -9.28 -0.99
N LYS A 150 2.43 -10.59 -0.98
CA LYS A 150 3.28 -11.22 0.05
C LYS A 150 4.60 -10.49 0.24
N ASP A 151 5.38 -10.31 -0.82
CA ASP A 151 6.72 -9.72 -0.71
C ASP A 151 6.66 -8.25 -0.24
N THR A 152 5.64 -7.51 -0.68
CA THR A 152 5.40 -6.13 -0.26
C THR A 152 5.02 -6.03 1.22
N LEU A 153 4.15 -6.93 1.69
CA LEU A 153 3.74 -6.97 3.09
C LEU A 153 4.86 -7.53 3.98
N ASP A 154 5.66 -8.48 3.49
CA ASP A 154 6.86 -8.95 4.18
C ASP A 154 7.88 -7.83 4.36
N LEU A 155 8.05 -6.95 3.36
CA LEU A 155 8.82 -5.71 3.51
C LEU A 155 8.23 -4.83 4.63
N ILE A 156 6.94 -4.49 4.55
CA ILE A 156 6.29 -3.60 5.54
C ILE A 156 6.42 -4.15 6.96
N TYR A 157 6.14 -5.43 7.15
CA TYR A 157 6.24 -6.07 8.46
C TYR A 157 7.68 -6.31 8.90
N GLY A 158 8.61 -6.60 7.98
CA GLY A 158 10.04 -6.65 8.28
C GLY A 158 10.55 -5.29 8.79
N VAL A 159 10.08 -4.19 8.21
CA VAL A 159 10.37 -2.82 8.67
C VAL A 159 9.77 -2.58 10.06
N PHE A 160 8.51 -2.97 10.29
CA PHE A 160 7.89 -2.83 11.62
C PHE A 160 8.59 -3.66 12.70
N GLU A 161 9.10 -4.83 12.34
CA GLU A 161 9.83 -5.74 13.22
C GLU A 161 11.32 -5.36 13.37
N LEU A 162 11.81 -4.37 12.61
CA LEU A 162 13.23 -3.98 12.50
C LEU A 162 14.14 -5.16 12.12
N ASN A 163 13.65 -6.01 11.21
CA ASN A 163 14.34 -7.22 10.74
C ASN A 163 14.99 -6.99 9.36
N TYR A 164 16.32 -6.81 9.35
CA TYR A 164 17.09 -6.52 8.12
C TYR A 164 17.01 -7.64 7.09
N ASP A 165 17.09 -8.89 7.53
CA ASP A 165 17.10 -10.04 6.61
C ASP A 165 15.77 -10.15 5.89
N LYS A 166 14.65 -10.02 6.63
CA LYS A 166 13.30 -10.04 6.04
C LYS A 166 13.08 -8.90 5.04
N VAL A 167 13.58 -7.70 5.34
CA VAL A 167 13.50 -6.53 4.44
C VAL A 167 14.36 -6.72 3.20
N HIS A 168 15.59 -7.21 3.35
CA HIS A 168 16.48 -7.49 2.23
C HIS A 168 15.91 -8.58 1.31
N ASP A 169 15.44 -9.68 1.89
CA ASP A 169 14.83 -10.79 1.16
C ASP A 169 13.61 -10.34 0.37
N ALA A 170 12.73 -9.53 0.97
CA ALA A 170 11.53 -8.99 0.33
C ALA A 170 11.87 -8.10 -0.87
N LEU A 171 12.84 -7.20 -0.74
CA LEU A 171 13.19 -6.24 -1.80
C LEU A 171 13.91 -6.89 -2.99
N ASN A 172 14.60 -8.00 -2.76
CA ASN A 172 15.18 -8.80 -3.83
C ASN A 172 14.11 -9.55 -4.65
N LYS A 173 12.84 -9.58 -4.22
CA LYS A 173 11.74 -10.16 -4.99
C LYS A 173 11.20 -9.17 -6.01
N SER A 174 10.96 -9.66 -7.22
CA SER A 174 10.47 -8.85 -8.34
C SER A 174 9.09 -8.23 -8.11
N ARG A 175 8.29 -8.75 -7.18
CA ARG A 175 6.92 -8.30 -6.88
C ARG A 175 6.83 -7.30 -5.73
N CYS A 176 7.95 -6.97 -5.09
CA CYS A 176 7.97 -6.03 -3.98
C CYS A 176 7.73 -4.60 -4.47
N ASN A 177 6.70 -3.94 -3.94
CA ASN A 177 6.40 -2.54 -4.21
C ASN A 177 6.69 -1.67 -2.98
N VAL A 178 7.84 -1.00 -3.02
CA VAL A 178 8.29 -0.05 -1.97
C VAL A 178 7.38 1.15 -1.76
N ASN A 179 6.63 1.55 -2.79
CA ASN A 179 5.72 2.67 -2.76
C ASN A 179 4.27 2.21 -2.61
N PHE A 180 4.07 1.00 -2.05
CA PHE A 180 2.75 0.51 -1.74
C PHE A 180 2.08 1.41 -0.71
N LEU A 181 1.10 2.19 -1.19
CA LEU A 181 0.40 3.15 -0.36
C LEU A 181 -0.78 2.48 0.35
N ASN A 182 -0.97 2.83 1.62
CA ASN A 182 -2.21 2.49 2.31
C ASN A 182 -3.40 3.34 1.79
N LYS A 183 -4.60 3.11 2.33
CA LYS A 183 -5.81 3.91 1.96
C LYS A 183 -5.69 5.43 2.22
N THR A 184 -4.70 5.88 3.01
CA THR A 184 -4.40 7.32 3.20
C THR A 184 -3.43 7.89 2.18
N GLY A 185 -2.87 7.06 1.30
CA GLY A 185 -1.87 7.49 0.32
C GLY A 185 -0.48 7.68 0.93
N CYS A 186 -0.14 6.97 2.00
CA CYS A 186 1.20 7.02 2.60
C CYS A 186 1.89 5.67 2.41
N ASN A 187 3.16 5.69 1.97
CA ASN A 187 4.04 4.52 2.00
C ASN A 187 4.63 4.34 3.40
N ILE A 188 5.30 3.21 3.64
CA ILE A 188 5.87 2.84 4.95
C ILE A 188 6.83 3.89 5.54
N ARG A 189 7.60 4.61 4.72
CA ARG A 189 8.53 5.65 5.19
C ARG A 189 7.80 6.91 5.62
N ASP A 190 6.80 7.36 4.85
CA ASP A 190 5.99 8.54 5.19
C ASP A 190 5.22 8.33 6.48
N VAL A 191 4.63 7.14 6.56
CA VAL A 191 4.05 6.53 7.73
C VAL A 191 5.02 6.65 8.91
N ALA A 192 6.22 6.05 8.86
CA ALA A 192 7.21 6.15 9.94
C ALA A 192 7.64 7.59 10.31
N ARG A 193 7.68 8.50 9.32
CA ARG A 193 7.99 9.93 9.55
C ARG A 193 6.88 10.62 10.34
N LEU A 194 5.61 10.42 9.96
CA LEU A 194 4.44 10.98 10.66
C LEU A 194 4.34 10.43 12.09
N ALA A 195 4.73 9.18 12.28
CA ALA A 195 4.90 8.52 13.58
C ALA A 195 5.88 9.19 14.53
N ARG A 196 6.81 9.98 14.00
CA ARG A 196 8.07 10.36 14.66
C ARG A 196 8.94 9.15 15.05
N ARG A 197 8.87 8.05 14.29
CA ARG A 197 9.68 6.84 14.49
C ARG A 197 10.98 6.92 13.72
N LYS A 198 11.92 7.68 14.31
CA LYS A 198 13.24 7.93 13.72
C LYS A 198 14.04 6.66 13.49
N ASP A 199 13.90 5.68 14.38
CA ASP A 199 14.53 4.36 14.26
C ASP A 199 14.09 3.61 13.00
N ILE A 200 12.79 3.64 12.67
CA ILE A 200 12.25 3.01 11.46
C ILE A 200 12.67 3.79 10.21
N VAL A 201 12.62 5.13 10.27
CA VAL A 201 13.10 5.96 9.15
C VAL A 201 14.58 5.72 8.89
N GLU A 202 15.41 5.71 9.94
CA GLU A 202 16.85 5.42 9.86
C GLU A 202 17.11 4.02 9.33
N PHE A 203 16.29 3.03 9.70
CA PHE A 203 16.39 1.67 9.17
C PHE A 203 16.13 1.61 7.65
N ILE A 204 15.06 2.25 7.17
CA ILE A 204 14.76 2.34 5.73
C ILE A 204 15.86 3.11 4.99
N ASP A 205 16.34 4.21 5.57
CA ASP A 205 17.39 5.06 5.01
C ASP A 205 18.73 4.31 4.94
N LYS A 206 19.09 3.51 5.95
CA LYS A 206 20.26 2.61 5.94
C LYS A 206 20.19 1.60 4.82
N TYR A 207 19.02 0.99 4.60
CA TYR A 207 18.82 0.07 3.49
C TYR A 207 18.99 0.77 2.14
N TYR A 208 18.40 1.95 1.96
CA TYR A 208 18.57 2.73 0.73
C TYR A 208 20.03 3.08 0.46
N ILE A 209 20.78 3.46 1.50
CA ILE A 209 22.23 3.71 1.41
C ILE A 209 22.98 2.44 1.02
N LYS A 210 22.58 1.27 1.51
CA LYS A 210 23.15 -0.01 1.10
C LYS A 210 22.97 -0.23 -0.40
N LEU A 211 21.77 0.02 -0.97
CA LEU A 211 21.57 -0.06 -2.42
C LEU A 211 22.49 0.87 -3.21
N ILE A 212 22.71 2.09 -2.70
CA ILE A 212 23.68 3.01 -3.30
C ILE A 212 25.06 2.37 -3.27
N ARG A 213 25.54 1.92 -2.10
CA ARG A 213 26.89 1.39 -1.91
C ARG A 213 27.15 0.10 -2.69
N ASP A 214 26.14 -0.75 -2.82
CA ASP A 214 26.19 -2.00 -3.57
C ASP A 214 26.07 -1.77 -5.09
N SER A 215 25.95 -0.51 -5.54
CA SER A 215 25.80 -0.11 -6.94
C SER A 215 24.59 -0.72 -7.66
N GLU A 216 23.48 -0.91 -6.92
CA GLU A 216 22.23 -1.54 -7.40
C GLU A 216 21.37 -0.59 -8.26
N LEU A 217 21.91 -0.10 -9.38
CA LEU A 217 21.29 0.91 -10.24
C LEU A 217 19.89 0.52 -10.73
N SER A 218 19.70 -0.75 -11.12
CA SER A 218 18.41 -1.26 -11.60
C SER A 218 17.30 -1.12 -10.55
N GLN A 219 17.64 -1.34 -9.27
CA GLN A 219 16.69 -1.20 -8.17
C GLN A 219 16.39 0.28 -7.93
N LEU A 220 17.40 1.14 -7.90
CA LEU A 220 17.23 2.60 -7.74
C LEU A 220 16.33 3.21 -8.82
N ARG A 221 16.52 2.81 -10.08
CA ARG A 221 15.66 3.21 -11.21
C ARG A 221 14.22 2.74 -11.03
N ARG A 222 14.02 1.52 -10.56
CA ARG A 222 12.67 0.99 -10.26
C ARG A 222 11.98 1.81 -9.16
N LEU A 223 12.69 2.18 -8.08
CA LEU A 223 12.14 3.04 -7.03
C LEU A 223 11.63 4.37 -7.60
N LEU A 224 12.39 4.99 -8.51
CA LEU A 224 12.00 6.24 -9.17
C LEU A 224 10.74 6.05 -10.04
N ILE A 225 10.69 4.99 -10.85
CA ILE A 225 9.54 4.68 -11.72
C ILE A 225 8.28 4.41 -10.88
N ASP A 226 8.42 3.73 -9.74
CA ASP A 226 7.30 3.49 -8.83
C ASP A 226 6.84 4.74 -8.06
N GLY A 227 7.49 5.89 -8.27
CA GLY A 227 7.12 7.17 -7.67
C GLY A 227 7.59 7.32 -6.22
N TYR A 228 8.70 6.67 -5.87
CA TYR A 228 9.30 6.83 -4.55
C TYR A 228 10.02 8.18 -4.46
N ASP A 229 9.37 9.17 -3.84
CA ASP A 229 9.90 10.55 -3.73
C ASP A 229 11.16 10.67 -2.85
N SER A 230 11.42 9.67 -2.01
CA SER A 230 12.38 9.72 -0.90
C SER A 230 13.78 9.21 -1.26
N LEU A 231 14.26 9.51 -2.47
CA LEU A 231 15.56 9.05 -2.97
C LEU A 231 16.74 9.98 -2.62
N LEU A 232 16.48 11.27 -2.42
CA LEU A 232 17.51 12.21 -1.95
C LEU A 232 17.40 12.35 -0.44
N ILE A 233 18.24 11.62 0.29
CA ILE A 233 18.21 11.58 1.75
C ILE A 233 19.50 12.12 2.37
N GLN A 234 19.38 12.56 3.61
CA GLN A 234 20.52 12.85 4.49
C GLN A 234 20.54 11.83 5.61
N HIS A 235 21.67 11.19 5.82
CA HIS A 235 21.88 10.20 6.86
C HIS A 235 23.28 10.35 7.43
N ASN A 236 23.41 10.42 8.76
CA ASN A 236 24.67 10.65 9.46
C ASN A 236 25.49 11.82 8.88
N TYR A 237 24.81 12.95 8.61
CA TYR A 237 25.40 14.17 8.03
C TYR A 237 26.00 14.01 6.63
N ARG A 238 25.74 12.89 5.95
CA ARG A 238 26.10 12.65 4.56
C ARG A 238 24.83 12.56 3.73
N ASP A 239 24.85 13.19 2.57
CA ASP A 239 23.77 13.05 1.60
C ASP A 239 23.99 11.82 0.71
N SER A 240 22.97 11.48 -0.08
CA SER A 240 23.02 10.39 -1.05
C SER A 240 24.19 10.52 -2.04
N PHE A 241 24.63 11.74 -2.36
CA PHE A 241 25.76 12.00 -3.25
C PHE A 241 27.08 11.51 -2.66
N ILE A 242 27.35 11.83 -1.39
CA ILE A 242 28.57 11.38 -0.70
C ILE A 242 28.62 9.85 -0.60
N TYR A 243 27.47 9.19 -0.46
CA TYR A 243 27.43 7.72 -0.45
C TYR A 243 27.72 7.13 -1.83
N ALA A 244 27.23 7.76 -2.91
CA ALA A 244 27.46 7.29 -4.26
C ALA A 244 28.87 7.59 -4.78
N SER A 245 29.50 8.68 -4.33
CA SER A 245 30.88 9.02 -4.73
C SER A 245 31.93 8.06 -4.20
N GLY A 246 31.58 7.25 -3.18
CA GLY A 246 32.43 6.19 -2.64
C GLY A 246 32.38 4.88 -3.42
N ASN A 247 31.58 4.78 -4.49
CA ASN A 247 31.43 3.56 -5.27
C ASN A 247 32.53 3.40 -6.31
N GLU A 248 32.81 2.16 -6.69
CA GLU A 248 33.74 1.85 -7.78
C GLU A 248 33.19 2.29 -9.16
N THR A 249 31.87 2.36 -9.30
CA THR A 249 31.20 2.73 -10.56
C THR A 249 30.56 4.10 -10.49
N ASN A 250 30.76 4.91 -11.53
CA ASN A 250 30.19 6.26 -11.63
C ASN A 250 28.69 6.26 -12.03
N GLN A 251 28.10 5.11 -12.37
CA GLN A 251 26.73 5.04 -12.88
C GLN A 251 25.70 5.48 -11.83
N VAL A 252 25.88 5.04 -10.58
CA VAL A 252 24.98 5.42 -9.48
C VAL A 252 25.19 6.88 -9.09
N LEU A 253 26.43 7.37 -9.08
CA LEU A 253 26.73 8.78 -8.84
C LEU A 253 26.03 9.67 -9.87
N GLN A 254 26.22 9.38 -11.16
CA GLN A 254 25.58 10.11 -12.25
C GLN A 254 24.05 10.07 -12.14
N PHE A 255 23.47 8.90 -11.83
CA PHE A 255 22.02 8.79 -11.63
C PHE A 255 21.51 9.66 -10.48
N ILE A 256 22.22 9.70 -9.34
CA ILE A 256 21.84 10.54 -8.20
C ILE A 256 22.02 12.03 -8.52
N GLU A 257 23.05 12.39 -9.28
CA GLU A 257 23.27 13.76 -9.77
C GLU A 257 22.18 14.26 -10.69
N ASP A 258 21.72 13.40 -11.61
CA ASP A 258 20.65 13.73 -12.54
C ASP A 258 19.26 13.71 -11.87
N LEU A 259 19.13 13.08 -10.70
CA LEU A 259 17.85 12.79 -10.06
C LEU A 259 16.97 14.03 -9.80
N PRO A 260 17.47 15.17 -9.27
CA PRO A 260 16.66 16.37 -9.09
C PRO A 260 16.07 16.87 -10.41
N ASN A 261 16.85 16.84 -11.49
CA ASN A 261 16.38 17.22 -12.82
C ASN A 261 15.33 16.23 -13.33
N ILE A 262 15.60 14.92 -13.23
CA ILE A 262 14.66 13.87 -13.65
C ILE A 262 13.31 14.03 -12.93
N GLN A 263 13.32 14.17 -11.61
CA GLN A 263 12.10 14.36 -10.81
C GLN A 263 11.35 15.64 -11.20
N SER A 264 12.07 16.74 -11.47
CA SER A 264 11.46 17.99 -11.94
C SER A 264 10.78 17.82 -13.30
N GLN A 265 11.43 17.14 -14.25
CA GLN A 265 10.85 16.89 -15.58
C GLN A 265 9.65 15.96 -15.51
N ILE A 266 9.68 14.90 -14.69
CA ILE A 266 8.51 14.04 -14.43
C ILE A 266 7.33 14.88 -13.91
N GLU A 267 7.58 15.78 -12.94
CA GLU A 267 6.52 16.64 -12.40
C GLU A 267 5.95 17.58 -13.47
N LYS A 268 6.78 18.15 -14.34
CA LYS A 268 6.35 18.98 -15.47
C LYS A 268 5.49 18.20 -16.46
N VAL A 269 5.91 16.99 -16.85
CA VAL A 269 5.14 16.10 -17.73
C VAL A 269 3.76 15.81 -17.12
N HIS A 270 3.71 15.41 -15.85
CA HIS A 270 2.43 15.14 -15.18
C HIS A 270 1.56 16.41 -15.09
N LYS A 271 2.13 17.58 -14.81
CA LYS A 271 1.39 18.86 -14.76
C LYS A 271 0.87 19.27 -16.14
N CYS A 272 1.69 19.12 -17.18
CA CYS A 272 1.31 19.41 -18.56
C CYS A 272 0.06 18.60 -18.93
N ILE A 273 0.08 17.28 -18.72
CA ILE A 273 -1.10 16.41 -18.99
C ILE A 273 -2.33 16.85 -18.18
N LYS A 274 -2.15 17.14 -16.88
CA LYS A 274 -3.23 17.44 -15.94
C LYS A 274 -3.89 18.80 -16.21
N LEU A 275 -3.11 19.81 -16.59
CA LEU A 275 -3.53 21.21 -16.63
C LEU A 275 -3.62 21.76 -18.06
N SER A 276 -2.51 21.83 -18.79
CA SER A 276 -2.48 22.46 -20.13
C SER A 276 -3.01 21.51 -21.20
N GLY A 277 -2.44 20.31 -21.27
CA GLY A 277 -2.61 19.35 -22.36
C GLY A 277 -2.11 19.89 -23.70
N ASN A 278 -1.14 20.80 -23.67
CA ASN A 278 -0.55 21.37 -24.88
C ASN A 278 0.48 20.40 -25.47
N MET A 279 0.19 19.85 -26.64
CA MET A 279 1.07 18.90 -27.33
C MET A 279 2.45 19.46 -27.66
N VAL A 280 2.55 20.75 -28.01
CA VAL A 280 3.83 21.36 -28.35
C VAL A 280 4.75 21.41 -27.13
N GLU A 281 4.21 21.87 -26.00
CA GLU A 281 4.92 21.87 -24.72
C GLU A 281 5.31 20.43 -24.31
N PHE A 282 4.40 19.48 -24.51
CA PHE A 282 4.61 18.08 -24.16
C PHE A 282 5.74 17.43 -24.98
N GLU A 283 5.73 17.63 -26.30
CA GLU A 283 6.77 17.13 -27.21
C GLU A 283 8.12 17.78 -26.93
N GLU A 284 8.15 19.08 -26.64
CA GLU A 284 9.37 19.80 -26.28
C GLU A 284 10.03 19.20 -25.02
N LEU A 285 9.23 18.86 -23.99
CA LEU A 285 9.73 18.20 -22.77
C LEU A 285 10.42 16.86 -23.06
N PHE A 286 9.93 16.12 -24.07
CA PHE A 286 10.48 14.82 -24.47
C PHE A 286 11.72 14.97 -25.34
N GLN A 287 11.72 15.91 -26.28
CA GLN A 287 12.86 16.18 -27.17
C GLN A 287 14.08 16.74 -26.42
N THR A 288 13.85 17.55 -25.39
CA THR A 288 14.91 18.18 -24.60
C THR A 288 15.62 17.19 -23.66
N SER A 289 15.10 15.97 -23.51
CA SER A 289 15.54 15.03 -22.47
C SER A 289 15.50 13.55 -22.89
N PRO A 290 16.12 13.18 -24.04
CA PRO A 290 16.01 11.82 -24.59
C PRO A 290 16.65 10.75 -23.68
N GLY A 291 17.72 11.10 -22.94
CA GLY A 291 18.41 10.17 -22.04
C GLY A 291 17.59 9.73 -20.82
N ILE A 292 16.49 10.42 -20.52
CA ILE A 292 15.62 10.15 -19.36
C ILE A 292 14.19 9.78 -19.79
N LEU A 293 13.97 9.55 -21.09
CA LEU A 293 12.67 9.29 -21.70
C LEU A 293 11.91 8.16 -20.99
N MET A 294 12.61 7.06 -20.66
CA MET A 294 12.01 5.91 -19.95
C MET A 294 11.33 6.32 -18.63
N TYR A 295 11.88 7.32 -17.93
CA TYR A 295 11.33 7.79 -16.67
C TYR A 295 10.14 8.71 -16.92
N LEU A 296 10.21 9.58 -17.93
CA LEU A 296 9.13 10.51 -18.26
C LEU A 296 7.82 9.78 -18.64
N ILE A 297 7.93 8.66 -19.37
CA ILE A 297 6.76 7.89 -19.81
C ILE A 297 6.17 7.00 -18.72
N ASN A 298 7.01 6.37 -17.90
CA ASN A 298 6.59 5.30 -16.99
C ASN A 298 6.50 5.72 -15.52
N ALA A 299 7.13 6.83 -15.11
CA ALA A 299 7.09 7.25 -13.72
C ALA A 299 5.67 7.52 -13.24
N LYS A 300 5.37 6.96 -12.08
CA LYS A 300 4.06 7.02 -11.44
C LYS A 300 3.94 8.25 -10.56
N ASP A 301 2.78 8.89 -10.62
CA ASP A 301 2.40 9.89 -9.65
C ASP A 301 2.05 9.25 -8.29
N LYS A 302 1.67 10.07 -7.31
CA LYS A 302 1.31 9.59 -5.98
C LYS A 302 0.01 8.78 -5.91
N GLY A 303 -0.75 8.68 -7.00
CA GLY A 303 -1.88 7.76 -7.16
C GLY A 303 -1.46 6.43 -7.80
N GLY A 304 -0.17 6.25 -8.09
CA GLY A 304 0.37 5.13 -8.85
C GLY A 304 0.21 5.32 -10.37
N ARG A 305 -0.15 6.52 -10.85
CA ARG A 305 -0.55 6.69 -12.25
C ARG A 305 0.61 7.10 -13.12
N SER A 306 0.88 6.30 -14.16
CA SER A 306 1.80 6.66 -15.24
C SER A 306 1.20 7.75 -16.14
N ALA A 307 2.04 8.35 -16.99
CA ALA A 307 1.62 9.38 -17.95
C ALA A 307 0.46 8.90 -18.86
N VAL A 308 0.51 7.64 -19.30
CA VAL A 308 -0.55 6.99 -20.12
C VAL A 308 -1.91 7.07 -19.43
N LYS A 309 -1.97 6.75 -18.13
CA LYS A 309 -3.24 6.81 -17.38
C LYS A 309 -3.72 8.23 -17.17
N LEU A 310 -2.79 9.15 -16.90
CA LEU A 310 -3.12 10.57 -16.75
C LEU A 310 -3.70 11.13 -18.06
N ALA A 311 -3.16 10.74 -19.21
CA ALA A 311 -3.67 11.17 -20.51
C ALA A 311 -5.13 10.73 -20.71
N VAL A 312 -5.47 9.47 -20.41
CA VAL A 312 -6.86 8.98 -20.45
C VAL A 312 -7.75 9.71 -19.44
N LEU A 313 -7.30 9.82 -18.19
CA LEU A 313 -8.06 10.48 -17.11
C LEU A 313 -8.38 11.95 -17.41
N HIS A 314 -7.50 12.63 -18.13
CA HIS A 314 -7.66 14.02 -18.55
C HIS A 314 -8.12 14.18 -20.01
N LYS A 315 -8.56 13.08 -20.65
CA LYS A 315 -9.13 13.05 -22.00
C LYS A 315 -8.18 13.64 -23.07
N ARG A 316 -6.89 13.36 -22.96
CA ARG A 316 -5.82 13.83 -23.88
C ARG A 316 -5.46 12.72 -24.87
N LEU A 317 -6.25 12.57 -25.93
CA LEU A 317 -6.10 11.48 -26.91
C LEU A 317 -4.82 11.63 -27.76
N ASP A 318 -4.47 12.87 -28.08
CA ASP A 318 -3.23 13.27 -28.75
C ASP A 318 -1.99 12.89 -27.94
N ILE A 319 -1.94 13.27 -26.66
CA ILE A 319 -0.83 12.92 -25.75
C ILE A 319 -0.77 11.40 -25.58
N LEU A 320 -1.92 10.74 -25.43
CA LEU A 320 -1.97 9.30 -25.30
C LEU A 320 -1.36 8.59 -26.50
N ARG A 321 -1.69 9.02 -27.72
CA ARG A 321 -1.15 8.46 -28.96
C ARG A 321 0.37 8.57 -28.99
N TYR A 322 0.87 9.78 -28.73
CA TYR A 322 2.31 10.04 -28.68
C TYR A 322 3.02 9.17 -27.64
N LEU A 323 2.45 9.03 -26.44
CA LEU A 323 3.00 8.20 -25.36
C LEU A 323 3.06 6.72 -25.73
N LEU A 324 2.01 6.18 -26.36
CA LEU A 324 1.93 4.78 -26.76
C LEU A 324 2.81 4.44 -27.97
N ASP A 325 3.28 5.46 -28.71
CA ASP A 325 4.27 5.32 -29.78
C ASP A 325 5.71 5.31 -29.26
N GLN A 326 5.95 5.65 -27.99
CA GLN A 326 7.30 5.67 -27.43
C GLN A 326 7.85 4.25 -27.21
N PRO A 327 9.17 4.05 -27.40
CA PRO A 327 9.82 2.82 -27.00
C PRO A 327 9.72 2.64 -25.47
N ASP A 328 9.62 1.40 -25.01
CA ASP A 328 9.61 1.01 -23.59
C ASP A 328 8.40 1.51 -22.77
N VAL A 329 7.34 1.99 -23.40
CA VAL A 329 6.10 2.36 -22.69
C VAL A 329 5.45 1.12 -22.06
N ASP A 330 5.20 1.17 -20.76
CA ASP A 330 4.44 0.13 -20.05
C ASP A 330 2.93 0.41 -20.19
N VAL A 331 2.35 -0.11 -21.28
CA VAL A 331 0.90 0.01 -21.59
C VAL A 331 0.03 -0.62 -20.50
N ASN A 332 0.52 -1.68 -19.86
CA ASN A 332 -0.20 -2.49 -18.88
C ASN A 332 0.07 -2.06 -17.44
N SER A 333 0.83 -0.97 -17.25
CA SER A 333 1.09 -0.37 -15.96
C SER A 333 -0.21 -0.22 -15.17
N GLN A 334 -0.17 -0.52 -13.87
CA GLN A 334 -1.32 -0.42 -12.97
C GLN A 334 -1.14 0.72 -11.94
N ASP A 335 -2.25 1.36 -11.53
CA ASP A 335 -2.25 2.34 -10.45
C ASP A 335 -2.30 1.67 -9.07
N ASN A 336 -2.36 2.46 -7.99
CA ASN A 336 -2.44 1.90 -6.63
C ASN A 336 -3.73 1.10 -6.38
N CYS A 337 -4.73 1.26 -7.25
CA CYS A 337 -5.98 0.51 -7.25
C CYS A 337 -5.98 -0.63 -8.29
N ARG A 338 -4.82 -1.00 -8.84
CA ARG A 338 -4.66 -2.00 -9.90
C ARG A 338 -5.34 -1.66 -11.24
N ARG A 339 -5.76 -0.41 -11.43
CA ARG A 339 -6.44 0.04 -12.64
C ARG A 339 -5.42 0.34 -13.73
N THR A 340 -5.67 -0.20 -14.92
CA THR A 340 -4.94 0.11 -16.16
C THR A 340 -5.57 1.28 -16.88
N ALA A 341 -4.90 1.80 -17.91
CA ALA A 341 -5.48 2.83 -18.79
C ALA A 341 -6.84 2.42 -19.40
N TYR A 342 -7.05 1.11 -19.63
CA TYR A 342 -8.33 0.57 -20.13
C TYR A 342 -9.51 0.82 -19.17
N HIS A 343 -9.28 0.69 -17.86
CA HIS A 343 -10.30 0.95 -16.85
C HIS A 343 -10.75 2.42 -16.90
N TYR A 344 -9.78 3.34 -16.99
CA TYR A 344 -10.05 4.76 -17.14
C TYR A 344 -10.80 5.06 -18.44
N ALA A 345 -10.40 4.43 -19.54
CA ALA A 345 -11.03 4.63 -20.85
C ALA A 345 -12.51 4.22 -20.82
N CYS A 346 -12.84 3.08 -20.22
CA CYS A 346 -14.22 2.60 -20.11
C CYS A 346 -15.14 3.54 -19.30
N CYS A 347 -14.57 4.35 -18.40
CA CYS A 347 -15.29 5.37 -17.64
C CYS A 347 -15.36 6.75 -18.32
N THR A 348 -14.72 6.93 -19.48
CA THR A 348 -14.82 8.20 -20.22
C THR A 348 -16.20 8.37 -20.86
N GLU A 349 -16.50 9.59 -21.30
CA GLU A 349 -17.75 9.92 -21.98
C GLU A 349 -17.91 9.14 -23.28
N ILE A 350 -19.14 8.75 -23.59
CA ILE A 350 -19.47 7.82 -24.69
C ILE A 350 -18.86 8.28 -26.03
N HIS A 351 -18.90 9.59 -26.32
CA HIS A 351 -18.47 10.12 -27.61
C HIS A 351 -16.95 10.11 -27.86
N ILE A 352 -16.11 9.98 -26.82
CA ILE A 352 -14.64 9.86 -26.95
C ILE A 352 -14.13 8.46 -26.57
N ARG A 353 -14.95 7.66 -25.91
CA ARG A 353 -14.54 6.39 -25.30
C ARG A 353 -13.97 5.41 -26.31
N ASP A 354 -14.65 5.26 -27.44
CA ASP A 354 -14.28 4.27 -28.44
C ASP A 354 -12.90 4.57 -29.01
N ASP A 355 -12.56 5.85 -29.23
CA ASP A 355 -11.24 6.26 -29.70
C ASP A 355 -10.13 5.86 -28.72
N PHE A 356 -10.35 6.06 -27.42
CA PHE A 356 -9.41 5.64 -26.37
C PHE A 356 -9.27 4.12 -26.30
N ILE A 357 -10.39 3.39 -26.36
CA ILE A 357 -10.41 1.93 -26.28
C ILE A 357 -9.70 1.31 -27.49
N VAL A 358 -10.02 1.78 -28.69
CA VAL A 358 -9.42 1.29 -29.94
C VAL A 358 -7.92 1.52 -29.91
N LEU A 359 -7.47 2.73 -29.61
CA LEU A 359 -6.05 3.05 -29.54
C LEU A 359 -5.30 2.19 -28.51
N LEU A 360 -5.86 1.99 -27.31
CA LEU A 360 -5.22 1.16 -26.30
C LEU A 360 -5.13 -0.31 -26.74
N LYS A 361 -6.18 -0.84 -27.38
CA LYS A 361 -6.20 -2.22 -27.92
C LYS A 361 -5.19 -2.41 -29.04
N GLU A 362 -5.11 -1.47 -29.98
CA GLU A 362 -4.10 -1.47 -31.06
C GLU A 362 -2.67 -1.51 -30.51
N LYS A 363 -2.45 -0.90 -29.35
CA LYS A 363 -1.15 -0.82 -28.67
C LYS A 363 -0.90 -1.96 -27.67
N GLY A 364 -1.74 -2.99 -27.68
CA GLY A 364 -1.52 -4.22 -26.92
C GLY A 364 -1.85 -4.10 -25.43
N ILE A 365 -2.81 -3.25 -25.04
CA ILE A 365 -3.32 -3.27 -23.67
C ILE A 365 -4.00 -4.62 -23.38
N ASP A 366 -3.72 -5.16 -22.20
CA ASP A 366 -4.41 -6.32 -21.66
C ASP A 366 -5.73 -5.85 -21.02
N THR A 367 -6.83 -6.22 -21.67
CA THR A 367 -8.19 -5.90 -21.23
C THR A 367 -8.72 -6.85 -20.14
N ASP A 368 -8.02 -7.95 -19.87
CA ASP A 368 -8.39 -8.94 -18.86
C ASP A 368 -7.85 -8.61 -17.46
N ILE A 369 -6.95 -7.61 -17.36
CA ILE A 369 -6.49 -7.11 -16.07
C ILE A 369 -7.68 -6.56 -15.26
N ALA A 370 -7.81 -7.04 -14.03
CA ALA A 370 -8.81 -6.59 -13.07
C ALA A 370 -8.21 -5.67 -12.01
N ASP A 371 -8.99 -4.68 -11.58
CA ASP A 371 -8.61 -3.73 -10.55
C ASP A 371 -8.66 -4.33 -9.12
N HIS A 372 -8.59 -3.48 -8.08
CA HIS A 372 -8.67 -3.93 -6.70
C HIS A 372 -10.06 -4.46 -6.30
N LEU A 373 -11.09 -4.21 -7.09
CA LEU A 373 -12.46 -4.71 -6.92
C LEU A 373 -12.75 -5.85 -7.92
N GLY A 374 -11.73 -6.48 -8.50
CA GLY A 374 -11.95 -7.61 -9.40
C GLY A 374 -12.64 -7.23 -10.71
N TYR A 375 -12.91 -5.94 -10.94
CA TYR A 375 -13.56 -5.45 -12.14
C TYR A 375 -12.50 -5.21 -13.21
N ARG A 376 -12.71 -5.84 -14.37
CA ARG A 376 -12.09 -5.46 -15.64
C ARG A 376 -12.67 -4.15 -16.17
N GLY A 377 -11.98 -3.49 -17.09
CA GLY A 377 -12.46 -2.25 -17.72
C GLY A 377 -13.89 -2.32 -18.24
N ASP A 378 -14.28 -3.42 -18.90
CA ASP A 378 -15.61 -3.58 -19.51
C ASP A 378 -16.77 -3.50 -18.50
N HIS A 379 -16.53 -3.87 -17.23
CA HIS A 379 -17.55 -3.79 -16.19
C HIS A 379 -18.03 -2.35 -15.99
N TYR A 380 -17.15 -1.37 -16.19
CA TYR A 380 -17.45 0.06 -16.03
C TYR A 380 -18.22 0.69 -17.20
N LEU A 381 -18.48 -0.07 -18.27
CA LEU A 381 -19.28 0.41 -19.40
C LEU A 381 -20.77 0.61 -19.02
N LYS A 382 -21.25 -0.07 -17.98
CA LYS A 382 -22.61 0.09 -17.42
C LYS A 382 -22.74 1.43 -16.68
N GLU A 383 -23.84 2.16 -16.87
CA GLU A 383 -23.97 3.55 -16.40
C GLU A 383 -23.80 3.73 -14.88
N ASP A 384 -24.33 2.79 -14.09
CA ASP A 384 -24.33 2.86 -12.62
C ASP A 384 -22.93 2.81 -11.96
N MET A 385 -21.90 2.34 -12.67
CA MET A 385 -20.52 2.22 -12.15
C MET A 385 -19.61 3.41 -12.52
N ARG A 386 -20.07 4.35 -13.35
CA ARG A 386 -19.25 5.46 -13.85
C ARG A 386 -19.01 6.56 -12.80
N GLU A 387 -19.99 6.80 -11.93
CA GLU A 387 -19.91 7.84 -10.90
C GLU A 387 -18.79 7.59 -9.87
N TRP A 388 -18.47 6.32 -9.60
CA TRP A 388 -17.52 5.93 -8.56
C TRP A 388 -16.06 6.31 -8.84
N ILE A 389 -15.60 6.19 -10.09
CA ILE A 389 -14.24 6.63 -10.47
C ILE A 389 -14.13 8.17 -10.44
N ILE A 390 -15.22 8.86 -10.81
CA ILE A 390 -15.31 10.32 -10.80
C ILE A 390 -15.37 10.85 -9.36
N GLU A 391 -16.01 10.15 -8.43
CA GLU A 391 -16.08 10.55 -7.02
C GLU A 391 -14.74 10.32 -6.30
N LYS A 392 -14.01 9.23 -6.61
CA LYS A 392 -12.63 9.05 -6.10
C LYS A 392 -11.62 10.05 -6.67
N ARG A 393 -11.94 10.73 -7.78
CA ARG A 393 -11.18 11.88 -8.30
C ARG A 393 -11.07 13.00 -7.24
N LYS A 394 -12.06 13.15 -6.35
CA LYS A 394 -12.05 14.11 -5.21
C LYS A 394 -11.12 13.71 -4.05
N TYR A 395 -10.76 12.44 -3.89
CA TYR A 395 -9.84 12.02 -2.81
C TYR A 395 -8.40 12.47 -3.07
N GLU A 396 -8.04 12.81 -4.32
CA GLU A 396 -6.76 13.43 -4.66
C GLU A 396 -6.63 14.86 -4.12
N ASP A 397 -7.74 15.60 -3.99
CA ASP A 397 -7.77 16.95 -3.44
C ASP A 397 -7.54 17.00 -1.93
N LEU A 398 -7.73 15.89 -1.20
CA LEU A 398 -7.37 15.83 0.23
C LEU A 398 -5.86 16.02 0.46
N ARG A 399 -5.01 15.87 -0.56
CA ARG A 399 -3.57 16.21 -0.48
C ARG A 399 -3.28 17.69 -0.70
N SER A 400 -4.18 18.47 -1.30
CA SER A 400 -4.05 19.95 -1.33
C SER A 400 -4.08 20.52 0.10
N ILE A 401 -4.85 19.89 0.98
CA ILE A 401 -4.91 20.19 2.43
C ILE A 401 -3.57 19.92 3.11
N ILE A 402 -2.85 18.85 2.72
CA ILE A 402 -1.52 18.50 3.28
C ILE A 402 -0.44 19.52 2.86
N LYS A 403 -0.64 20.24 1.75
CA LYS A 403 0.35 21.19 1.20
C LYS A 403 0.34 22.55 1.94
N HIS A 404 -0.77 22.93 2.59
CA HIS A 404 -0.84 24.19 3.36
C HIS A 404 -0.34 23.99 4.79
N LYS A 405 0.97 24.25 4.97
CA LYS A 405 1.80 23.96 6.14
C LYS A 405 1.26 24.38 7.53
N ASN A 406 0.21 25.20 7.66
CA ASN A 406 -0.29 25.63 8.98
C ASN A 406 -1.82 25.51 9.19
N TYR A 407 -2.65 25.62 8.15
CA TYR A 407 -4.11 25.40 8.29
C TYR A 407 -4.48 23.92 8.18
N GLY A 408 -3.76 23.20 7.31
CA GLY A 408 -3.96 21.79 7.05
C GLY A 408 -3.65 20.91 8.26
N LEU A 409 -2.73 21.28 9.15
CA LEU A 409 -2.41 20.47 10.34
C LEU A 409 -3.55 20.44 11.36
N THR A 410 -4.30 21.52 11.50
CA THR A 410 -5.43 21.61 12.44
C THR A 410 -6.65 20.91 11.84
N GLU A 411 -6.94 21.13 10.57
CA GLU A 411 -8.03 20.47 9.88
C GLU A 411 -7.73 18.98 9.62
N LEU A 412 -6.47 18.59 9.38
CA LEU A 412 -5.99 17.20 9.34
C LEU A 412 -5.96 16.60 10.74
N ASN A 413 -5.67 17.32 11.82
CA ASN A 413 -5.81 16.77 13.17
C ASN A 413 -7.29 16.54 13.53
N ILE A 414 -8.18 17.43 13.09
CA ILE A 414 -9.62 17.27 13.25
C ILE A 414 -10.13 16.15 12.33
N LYS A 415 -9.67 16.09 11.07
CA LYS A 415 -9.99 15.05 10.10
C LYS A 415 -9.32 13.72 10.37
N LEU A 416 -8.16 13.61 11.02
CA LEU A 416 -7.52 12.37 11.48
C LEU A 416 -8.17 11.89 12.79
N LYS A 417 -8.69 12.82 13.60
CA LYS A 417 -9.58 12.48 14.72
C LYS A 417 -10.94 11.96 14.25
N THR A 418 -11.37 12.27 13.02
CA THR A 418 -12.64 11.80 12.45
C THR A 418 -12.50 10.76 11.32
N LEU A 419 -11.35 10.66 10.66
CA LEU A 419 -10.92 9.60 9.73
C LEU A 419 -10.27 8.51 10.58
N HIS A 420 -11.09 7.55 11.01
CA HIS A 420 -10.60 6.29 11.56
C HIS A 420 -9.99 5.42 10.46
N VAL A 421 -8.83 5.83 9.97
CA VAL A 421 -7.88 4.90 9.39
C VAL A 421 -7.07 4.31 10.54
N PRO A 422 -6.87 2.98 10.57
CA PRO A 422 -5.86 2.38 11.41
C PRO A 422 -4.52 2.87 10.86
N VAL A 423 -4.09 3.99 11.42
CA VAL A 423 -2.71 4.30 11.78
C VAL A 423 -2.29 3.42 12.98
N ALA A 424 -3.01 2.33 13.26
CA ALA A 424 -2.87 1.52 14.46
C ALA A 424 -1.65 0.58 14.41
N ALA A 425 -0.53 1.08 13.89
CA ALA A 425 0.55 1.49 14.76
C ALA A 425 1.57 2.19 13.86
N PHE A 426 1.50 3.52 13.83
CA PHE A 426 2.73 4.26 14.09
C PHE A 426 3.23 3.85 15.45
N SER A 427 3.94 2.73 15.40
CA SER A 427 4.54 2.00 16.48
C SER A 427 5.01 2.99 17.54
N MET A 428 4.28 3.10 18.65
CA MET A 428 4.90 3.65 19.85
C MET A 428 5.87 2.59 20.35
N PHE A 429 7.07 2.96 20.79
CA PHE A 429 8.05 2.07 21.40
C PHE A 429 7.44 1.25 22.55
#